data_AF-A0A2T0XSF1-F1
#
_entry.id   AF-A0A2T0XSF1-F1
#
_cell.length_a   1.000
_cell.length_b   1.000
_cell.length_c   1.000
_cell.angle_alpha   90.00
_cell.angle_beta   90.00
_cell.angle_gamma   90.00
#
_symmetry.space_group_name_H-M   'P 1'
#
loop_
_entity.id
_entity.type
_entity.pdbx_description
1 polymer ?
#
loop_
_entity_poly.entity_id
_entity_poly.type
_entity_poly.pdbx_seq_one_letter_code
_entity_poly.pdbx_strand_id
1 'polypeptide(L)'
;MKLLENLRNKGLTFFGDIKVYVYPMFLLYDPGSYLIKGDEMREAMKSVRPGDILIRGYRSYLDGYFIPGFFTHAGIFIGETTLDKARKYVPDVRQDAIVAGEQMVIHAMAKGVFMEDFLNFCRCDYMVVLRRNPSIESGKGDNLSTDEVIGSAIRFLNRPYDFGFNFSNYNALSCTELVYACFQKVLKDYGVSIKSRQVFFLRKEILIPDDFITPGFRLVWKSKSVRYSDIAVIQLKNKNRNG
;
A
#
# COMPACT_ATOMS: atom_id res chain seq x y z
N MET A 1 0.65 -16.87 45.70
CA MET A 1 0.17 -17.59 44.50
C MET A 1 -0.58 -16.68 43.51
N LYS A 2 -1.56 -15.86 43.93
CA LYS A 2 -2.31 -14.95 43.01
C LYS A 2 -1.48 -13.89 42.26
N LEU A 3 -0.37 -13.40 42.82
CA LEU A 3 0.48 -12.36 42.19
C LEU A 3 1.29 -12.92 41.01
N LEU A 4 1.83 -14.14 41.17
CA LEU A 4 2.61 -14.84 40.14
C LEU A 4 1.71 -15.34 38.99
N GLU A 5 0.46 -15.74 39.28
CA GLU A 5 -0.51 -16.07 38.23
C GLU A 5 -0.95 -14.84 37.43
N ASN A 6 -1.15 -13.68 38.07
CA ASN A 6 -1.48 -12.43 37.36
C ASN A 6 -0.32 -11.93 36.49
N LEU A 7 0.92 -12.06 36.95
CA LEU A 7 2.12 -11.72 36.16
C LEU A 7 2.33 -12.72 35.01
N ARG A 8 2.08 -14.02 35.24
CA ARG A 8 2.16 -15.06 34.21
C ARG A 8 1.09 -14.88 33.13
N ASN A 9 -0.15 -14.54 33.50
CA ASN A 9 -1.23 -14.31 32.54
C ASN A 9 -1.01 -13.01 31.74
N LYS A 10 -0.52 -11.93 32.36
CA LYS A 10 -0.11 -10.70 31.64
C LYS A 10 1.11 -10.93 30.73
N GLY A 11 2.06 -11.76 31.16
CA GLY A 11 3.21 -12.15 30.36
C GLY A 11 2.81 -13.04 29.17
N LEU A 12 1.89 -13.98 29.36
CA LEU A 12 1.37 -14.85 28.30
C LEU A 12 0.58 -14.09 27.22
N THR A 13 -0.24 -13.09 27.59
CA THR A 13 -0.85 -12.19 26.60
C THR A 13 0.22 -11.39 25.84
N PHE A 14 1.23 -10.87 26.55
CA PHE A 14 2.29 -10.07 25.92
C PHE A 14 3.09 -10.85 24.87
N PHE A 15 3.36 -12.15 25.07
CA PHE A 15 4.09 -12.96 24.08
C PHE A 15 3.19 -13.51 22.96
N GLY A 16 1.89 -13.70 23.18
CA GLY A 16 0.94 -14.15 22.14
C GLY A 16 0.59 -13.06 21.12
N ASP A 17 0.69 -11.80 21.54
CA ASP A 17 0.34 -10.62 20.75
C ASP A 17 1.52 -10.09 19.93
N ILE A 18 2.74 -10.60 20.13
CA ILE A 18 3.92 -10.12 19.41
C ILE A 18 4.16 -10.97 18.17
N LYS A 19 3.87 -10.42 16.98
CA LYS A 19 4.26 -11.02 15.70
C LYS A 19 5.59 -10.43 15.24
N VAL A 20 6.64 -11.24 15.34
CA VAL A 20 7.96 -10.88 14.81
C VAL A 20 8.08 -11.38 13.38
N TYR A 21 8.17 -10.47 12.41
CA TYR A 21 8.58 -10.84 11.07
C TYR A 21 10.09 -10.68 10.98
N VAL A 22 10.77 -11.76 10.59
CA VAL A 22 12.25 -11.83 10.63
C VAL A 22 12.90 -10.91 9.61
N TYR A 23 12.25 -10.62 8.47
CA TYR A 23 12.72 -9.60 7.54
C TYR A 23 11.60 -9.01 6.63
N PRO A 24 11.44 -7.67 6.58
CA PRO A 24 12.15 -6.73 7.45
C PRO A 24 11.74 -7.00 8.90
N MET A 25 12.57 -6.59 9.85
CA MET A 25 12.24 -6.76 11.26
C MET A 25 11.03 -5.91 11.60
N PHE A 26 9.82 -6.49 11.53
CA PHE A 26 8.60 -5.88 12.04
C PHE A 26 8.34 -6.46 13.42
N LEU A 27 8.35 -5.62 14.45
CA LEU A 27 7.80 -5.96 15.75
C LEU A 27 6.36 -5.48 15.79
N LEU A 28 5.43 -6.36 15.39
CA LEU A 28 4.02 -6.12 15.64
C LEU A 28 3.74 -6.44 17.09
N TYR A 29 3.22 -5.46 17.81
CA TYR A 29 2.44 -5.71 19.01
C TYR A 29 0.97 -5.64 18.60
N ASP A 30 0.24 -6.75 18.75
CA ASP A 30 -1.19 -6.94 18.45
C ASP A 30 -1.99 -6.82 19.75
N PRO A 31 -2.23 -5.61 20.31
CA PRO A 31 -3.01 -5.45 21.54
C PRO A 31 -4.51 -5.76 21.33
N GLY A 32 -4.91 -6.19 20.13
CA GLY A 32 -6.29 -6.44 19.74
C GLY A 32 -6.55 -6.21 18.24
N SER A 33 -7.62 -6.84 17.76
CA SER A 33 -8.06 -6.85 16.35
C SER A 33 -8.03 -5.48 15.63
N TYR A 34 -7.56 -5.49 14.37
CA TYR A 34 -7.54 -4.35 13.42
C TYR A 34 -8.77 -3.45 13.49
N LEU A 35 -8.59 -2.13 13.43
CA LEU A 35 -9.73 -1.20 13.55
C LEU A 35 -10.73 -1.30 12.40
N ILE A 36 -10.31 -1.58 11.16
CA ILE A 36 -11.26 -1.84 10.08
C ILE A 36 -12.01 -3.13 10.38
N LYS A 37 -13.35 -3.03 10.49
CA LYS A 37 -14.24 -4.17 10.76
C LYS A 37 -15.02 -4.60 9.51
N GLY A 38 -15.74 -5.71 9.62
CA GLY A 38 -16.40 -6.36 8.49
C GLY A 38 -17.49 -5.53 7.80
N ASP A 39 -18.11 -4.56 8.48
CA ASP A 39 -19.01 -3.58 7.86
C ASP A 39 -18.25 -2.66 6.89
N GLU A 40 -17.15 -2.07 7.37
CA GLU A 40 -16.26 -1.22 6.56
C GLU A 40 -15.60 -2.00 5.41
N MET A 41 -15.18 -3.24 5.64
CA MET A 41 -14.65 -4.10 4.58
C MET A 41 -15.66 -4.31 3.46
N ARG A 42 -16.93 -4.60 3.79
CA ARG A 42 -17.98 -4.76 2.77
C ARG A 42 -18.27 -3.46 2.01
N GLU A 43 -18.20 -2.31 2.68
CA GLU A 43 -18.32 -1.01 2.00
C GLU A 43 -17.17 -0.78 1.02
N ALA A 44 -15.95 -1.09 1.43
CA ALA A 44 -14.76 -0.98 0.59
C ALA A 44 -14.86 -1.92 -0.62
N MET A 45 -15.24 -3.20 -0.41
CA MET A 45 -15.42 -4.21 -1.48
C MET A 45 -16.41 -3.78 -2.56
N LYS A 46 -17.47 -3.06 -2.18
CA LYS A 46 -18.49 -2.54 -3.12
C LYS A 46 -18.01 -1.30 -3.89
N SER A 47 -16.99 -0.62 -3.37
CA SER A 47 -16.54 0.69 -3.86
C SER A 47 -15.34 0.58 -4.80
N VAL A 48 -14.44 -0.38 -4.54
CA VAL A 48 -13.19 -0.59 -5.31
C VAL A 48 -13.44 -1.01 -6.76
N ARG A 49 -12.55 -0.59 -7.65
CA ARG A 49 -12.52 -0.98 -9.07
C ARG A 49 -11.08 -1.24 -9.52
N PRO A 50 -10.86 -2.11 -10.51
CA PRO A 50 -9.52 -2.34 -11.06
C PRO A 50 -8.82 -1.04 -11.45
N GLY A 51 -7.54 -0.91 -11.08
CA GLY A 51 -6.75 0.30 -11.26
C GLY A 51 -6.81 1.30 -10.10
N ASP A 52 -7.62 1.05 -9.07
CA ASP A 52 -7.59 1.84 -7.84
C ASP A 52 -6.28 1.62 -7.06
N ILE A 53 -5.79 2.70 -6.44
CA ILE A 53 -4.66 2.66 -5.52
C ILE A 53 -5.21 2.55 -4.09
N LEU A 54 -4.78 1.52 -3.37
CA LEU A 54 -5.14 1.28 -1.98
C LEU A 54 -4.01 1.78 -1.10
N ILE A 55 -4.30 2.67 -0.15
CA ILE A 55 -3.32 3.21 0.78
C ILE A 55 -3.77 2.89 2.20
N ARG A 56 -2.94 2.18 2.97
CA ARG A 56 -3.28 1.69 4.33
C ARG A 56 -2.21 2.04 5.36
N GLY A 57 -2.59 1.97 6.64
CA GLY A 57 -1.68 2.13 7.76
C GLY A 57 -2.15 1.38 9.01
N TYR A 58 -1.26 1.35 10.00
CA TYR A 58 -1.44 0.63 11.26
C TYR A 58 -1.06 1.54 12.43
N ARG A 59 -1.83 1.51 13.53
CA ARG A 59 -1.66 2.41 14.69
C ARG A 59 -0.59 1.94 15.67
N SER A 60 -0.47 0.64 15.89
CA SER A 60 0.37 0.05 16.95
C SER A 60 1.68 -0.56 16.43
N TYR A 61 2.03 -0.27 15.18
CA TYR A 61 3.30 -0.71 14.63
C TYR A 61 4.42 0.18 15.16
N LEU A 62 5.51 -0.46 15.60
CA LEU A 62 6.79 0.20 15.87
C LEU A 62 7.48 0.72 14.58
N ASP A 63 6.75 0.75 13.45
CA ASP A 63 7.17 1.29 12.15
C ASP A 63 7.20 2.82 12.08
N GLY A 64 6.67 3.51 13.11
CA GLY A 64 6.82 4.97 13.23
C GLY A 64 8.27 5.45 13.19
N TYR A 65 9.24 4.53 13.34
CA TYR A 65 10.68 4.78 13.18
C TYR A 65 11.23 4.60 11.75
N PHE A 66 10.51 3.97 10.82
CA PHE A 66 11.08 3.53 9.52
C PHE A 66 10.43 4.13 8.27
N ILE A 67 9.13 4.46 8.26
CA ILE A 67 8.48 5.20 7.18
C ILE A 67 7.89 6.50 7.74
N PRO A 68 8.36 7.68 7.29
CA PRO A 68 7.70 8.93 7.67
C PRO A 68 6.35 9.03 6.95
N GLY A 69 5.26 9.25 7.69
CA GLY A 69 3.93 9.44 7.11
C GLY A 69 2.80 8.99 8.02
N PHE A 70 1.57 9.35 7.66
CA PHE A 70 0.34 8.86 8.30
C PHE A 70 0.02 7.44 7.80
N PHE A 71 0.13 7.20 6.49
CA PHE A 71 -0.02 5.88 5.88
C PHE A 71 1.33 5.21 5.69
N THR A 72 1.37 3.88 5.80
CA THR A 72 2.60 3.10 5.80
C THR A 72 2.71 2.11 4.65
N HIS A 73 1.63 1.88 3.88
CA HIS A 73 1.66 0.89 2.81
C HIS A 73 0.74 1.24 1.64
N ALA A 74 1.10 0.76 0.45
CA ALA A 74 0.34 0.95 -0.78
C ALA A 74 0.14 -0.36 -1.56
N GLY A 75 -0.92 -0.43 -2.35
CA GLY A 75 -1.20 -1.56 -3.25
C GLY A 75 -2.10 -1.14 -4.41
N ILE A 76 -2.21 -2.00 -5.41
CA ILE A 76 -3.02 -1.76 -6.61
C ILE A 76 -4.12 -2.81 -6.65
N PHE A 77 -5.38 -2.38 -6.65
CA PHE A 77 -6.50 -3.29 -6.82
C PHE A 77 -6.63 -3.68 -8.30
N ILE A 78 -6.68 -4.98 -8.58
CA ILE A 78 -6.75 -5.51 -9.95
C ILE A 78 -8.06 -6.27 -10.22
N GLY A 79 -8.86 -6.53 -9.19
CA GLY A 79 -10.15 -7.22 -9.31
C GLY A 79 -10.01 -8.72 -9.56
N GLU A 80 -11.00 -9.29 -10.23
CA GLU A 80 -11.08 -10.74 -10.45
C GLU A 80 -9.95 -11.22 -11.35
N THR A 81 -9.12 -12.10 -10.82
CA THR A 81 -7.94 -12.61 -11.50
C THR A 81 -7.97 -14.12 -11.61
N THR A 82 -7.64 -14.61 -12.81
CA THR A 82 -7.35 -16.01 -13.11
C THR A 82 -6.07 -16.07 -13.91
N LEU A 83 -5.46 -17.26 -14.06
CA LEU A 83 -4.29 -17.42 -14.91
C LEU A 83 -4.56 -16.97 -16.36
N ASP A 84 -5.71 -17.33 -16.91
CA ASP A 84 -6.08 -16.95 -18.28
C ASP A 84 -6.27 -15.45 -18.43
N LYS A 85 -6.90 -14.78 -17.46
CA LYS A 85 -6.99 -13.31 -17.44
C LYS A 85 -5.61 -12.68 -17.34
N ALA A 86 -4.74 -13.18 -16.47
CA ALA A 86 -3.38 -12.66 -16.34
C ALA A 86 -2.59 -12.81 -17.65
N ARG A 87 -2.74 -13.94 -18.35
CA ARG A 87 -2.11 -14.20 -19.66
C ARG A 87 -2.61 -13.29 -20.79
N LYS A 88 -3.82 -12.74 -20.70
CA LYS A 88 -4.29 -11.70 -21.64
C LYS A 88 -3.46 -10.42 -21.53
N TYR A 89 -2.98 -10.10 -20.33
CA TYR A 89 -2.14 -8.92 -20.08
C TYR A 89 -0.64 -9.23 -20.28
N VAL A 90 -0.21 -10.42 -19.85
CA VAL A 90 1.19 -10.86 -19.85
C VAL A 90 1.23 -12.33 -20.28
N PRO A 91 1.37 -12.65 -21.58
CA PRO A 91 1.25 -14.02 -22.11
C PRO A 91 2.18 -15.04 -21.43
N ASP A 92 3.40 -14.61 -21.11
CA ASP A 92 4.44 -15.46 -20.51
C ASP A 92 4.48 -15.37 -18.97
N VAL A 93 3.38 -14.92 -18.33
CA VAL A 93 3.33 -14.86 -16.87
C VAL A 93 3.46 -16.25 -16.27
N ARG A 94 4.33 -16.36 -15.26
CA ARG A 94 4.52 -17.61 -14.53
C ARG A 94 3.25 -17.97 -13.77
N GLN A 95 2.81 -19.22 -13.91
CA GLN A 95 1.61 -19.70 -13.26
C GLN A 95 1.67 -19.62 -11.73
N ASP A 96 2.84 -19.89 -11.14
CA ASP A 96 3.05 -19.84 -9.68
C ASP A 96 3.08 -18.41 -9.11
N ALA A 97 3.11 -17.39 -9.98
CA ALA A 97 2.97 -15.99 -9.59
C ALA A 97 1.51 -15.57 -9.39
N ILE A 98 0.57 -16.34 -9.94
CA ILE A 98 -0.84 -15.97 -10.02
C ILE A 98 -1.63 -16.68 -8.93
N VAL A 99 -2.28 -15.88 -8.08
CA VAL A 99 -3.28 -16.34 -7.13
C VAL A 99 -4.65 -15.99 -7.70
N ALA A 100 -5.44 -17.00 -8.05
CA ALA A 100 -6.79 -16.77 -8.56
C ALA A 100 -7.72 -16.31 -7.43
N GLY A 101 -8.60 -15.36 -7.73
CA GLY A 101 -9.58 -14.84 -6.77
C GLY A 101 -10.44 -13.71 -7.34
N GLU A 102 -11.55 -13.41 -6.67
CA GLU A 102 -12.55 -12.44 -7.15
C GLU A 102 -12.12 -10.98 -6.99
N GLN A 103 -11.33 -10.70 -5.97
CA GLN A 103 -10.91 -9.35 -5.62
C GLN A 103 -9.45 -9.39 -5.19
N MET A 104 -8.55 -9.21 -6.14
CA MET A 104 -7.11 -9.32 -5.90
C MET A 104 -6.44 -7.95 -5.83
N VAL A 105 -5.37 -7.89 -5.03
CA VAL A 105 -4.48 -6.75 -4.87
C VAL A 105 -3.05 -7.18 -5.20
N ILE A 106 -2.33 -6.39 -5.98
CA ILE A 106 -0.88 -6.54 -6.15
C ILE A 106 -0.18 -5.48 -5.31
N HIS A 107 0.76 -5.92 -4.47
CA HIS A 107 1.59 -5.03 -3.67
C HIS A 107 2.98 -5.62 -3.45
N ALA A 108 3.92 -4.77 -3.01
CA ALA A 108 5.28 -5.18 -2.72
C ALA A 108 5.52 -5.19 -1.21
N MET A 109 6.20 -6.21 -0.71
CA MET A 109 6.78 -6.25 0.65
C MET A 109 8.22 -6.74 0.55
N ALA A 110 8.90 -6.99 1.67
CA ALA A 110 10.28 -7.49 1.70
C ALA A 110 10.55 -8.72 0.85
N LYS A 111 9.58 -9.61 0.75
CA LYS A 111 9.71 -10.87 0.02
C LYS A 111 9.51 -10.71 -1.50
N GLY A 112 9.22 -9.49 -1.96
CA GLY A 112 8.97 -9.17 -3.36
C GLY A 112 7.54 -8.71 -3.62
N VAL A 113 7.15 -8.72 -4.90
CA VAL A 113 5.82 -8.34 -5.38
C VAL A 113 4.96 -9.59 -5.56
N PHE A 114 3.78 -9.59 -4.94
CA PHE A 114 2.88 -10.74 -4.92
C PHE A 114 1.41 -10.29 -4.90
N MET A 115 0.52 -11.28 -5.05
CA MET A 115 -0.93 -11.10 -5.01
C MET A 115 -1.48 -11.44 -3.62
N GLU A 116 -2.39 -10.62 -3.12
CA GLU A 116 -3.12 -10.84 -1.88
C GLU A 116 -4.62 -10.64 -2.13
N ASP A 117 -5.46 -11.44 -1.48
CA ASP A 117 -6.91 -11.24 -1.48
C ASP A 117 -7.27 -9.90 -0.81
N PHE A 118 -8.23 -9.17 -1.36
CA PHE A 118 -8.61 -7.85 -0.88
C PHE A 118 -9.05 -7.84 0.59
N LEU A 119 -9.70 -8.90 1.08
CA LEU A 119 -10.08 -9.00 2.50
C LEU A 119 -8.84 -9.11 3.40
N ASN A 120 -7.84 -9.88 2.97
CA ASN A 120 -6.56 -9.94 3.68
C ASN A 120 -5.85 -8.59 3.65
N PHE A 121 -5.89 -7.89 2.51
CA PHE A 121 -5.35 -6.54 2.41
C PHE A 121 -6.06 -5.54 3.36
N CYS A 122 -7.36 -5.70 3.58
CA CYS A 122 -8.15 -4.85 4.49
C CYS A 122 -7.86 -5.08 5.98
N ARG A 123 -7.07 -6.09 6.36
CA ARG A 123 -6.68 -6.38 7.75
C ARG A 123 -5.66 -5.35 8.25
N CYS A 124 -6.13 -4.12 8.47
CA CYS A 124 -5.34 -2.96 8.90
C CYS A 124 -6.20 -1.98 9.73
N ASP A 125 -5.57 -0.97 10.33
CA ASP A 125 -6.29 -0.06 11.22
C ASP A 125 -6.98 1.09 10.48
N TYR A 126 -6.45 1.48 9.34
CA TYR A 126 -7.05 2.51 8.53
C TYR A 126 -6.58 2.41 7.09
N MET A 127 -7.48 2.74 6.17
CA MET A 127 -7.24 2.66 4.73
C MET A 127 -8.07 3.71 4.00
N VAL A 128 -7.56 4.12 2.84
CA VAL A 128 -8.26 4.90 1.82
C VAL A 128 -8.12 4.24 0.44
N VAL A 129 -9.10 4.46 -0.41
CA VAL A 129 -9.11 4.05 -1.82
C VAL A 129 -9.05 5.31 -2.68
N LEU A 130 -8.02 5.38 -3.51
CA LEU A 130 -7.80 6.46 -4.46
C LEU A 130 -8.07 5.97 -5.87
N ARG A 131 -8.82 6.77 -6.64
CA ARG A 131 -9.09 6.50 -8.04
C ARG A 131 -8.64 7.66 -8.91
N ARG A 132 -8.08 7.28 -10.06
CA ARG A 132 -7.72 8.20 -11.12
C ARG A 132 -8.94 8.94 -11.66
N ASN A 133 -8.70 10.16 -12.10
CA ASN A 133 -9.66 10.95 -12.85
C ASN A 133 -9.04 11.26 -14.23
N PRO A 134 -9.29 10.44 -15.26
CA PRO A 134 -8.69 10.64 -16.58
C PRO A 134 -8.94 12.02 -17.21
N SER A 135 -9.95 12.77 -16.74
CA SER A 135 -10.23 14.13 -17.23
C SER A 135 -9.15 15.17 -16.88
N ILE A 136 -8.30 14.91 -15.87
CA ILE A 136 -7.19 15.80 -15.50
C ILE A 136 -5.85 15.39 -16.13
N GLU A 137 -5.82 14.25 -16.82
CA GLU A 137 -4.61 13.77 -17.50
C GLU A 137 -4.41 14.63 -18.74
N SER A 138 -3.25 15.29 -18.79
CA SER A 138 -2.90 16.22 -19.86
C SER A 138 -2.99 15.47 -21.19
N GLY A 139 -3.77 15.95 -22.17
CA GLY A 139 -3.92 15.37 -23.51
C GLY A 139 -2.64 15.30 -24.38
N LYS A 140 -1.44 15.28 -23.77
CA LYS A 140 -0.12 15.15 -24.39
C LYS A 140 0.26 13.69 -24.70
N GLY A 141 -0.71 12.85 -25.04
CA GLY A 141 -0.46 11.51 -25.61
C GLY A 141 -0.11 10.37 -24.62
N ASP A 142 -0.05 10.66 -23.31
CA ASP A 142 0.28 9.68 -22.26
C ASP A 142 -0.96 9.17 -21.51
N ASN A 143 -2.07 8.93 -22.23
CA ASN A 143 -3.24 8.28 -21.64
C ASN A 143 -2.84 6.88 -21.15
N LEU A 144 -2.92 6.66 -19.84
CA LEU A 144 -2.60 5.36 -19.25
C LEU A 144 -3.90 4.58 -19.00
N SER A 145 -4.18 3.56 -19.79
CA SER A 145 -5.37 2.74 -19.60
C SER A 145 -5.31 1.93 -18.29
N THR A 146 -6.48 1.48 -17.81
CA THR A 146 -6.54 0.55 -16.67
C THR A 146 -5.85 -0.79 -17.00
N ASP A 147 -5.98 -1.26 -18.24
CA ASP A 147 -5.33 -2.48 -18.70
C ASP A 147 -3.80 -2.38 -18.71
N GLU A 148 -3.24 -1.21 -19.07
CA GLU A 148 -1.79 -0.97 -18.95
C GLU A 148 -1.32 -0.97 -17.50
N VAL A 149 -2.11 -0.40 -16.57
CA VAL A 149 -1.80 -0.44 -15.13
C VAL A 149 -1.76 -1.88 -14.64
N ILE A 150 -2.81 -2.66 -14.93
CA ILE A 150 -2.94 -4.05 -14.50
C ILE A 150 -1.81 -4.89 -15.12
N GLY A 151 -1.60 -4.76 -16.43
CA GLY A 151 -0.53 -5.49 -17.12
C GLY A 151 0.86 -5.11 -16.61
N SER A 152 1.09 -3.84 -16.28
CA SER A 152 2.32 -3.40 -15.60
C SER A 152 2.47 -4.12 -14.27
N ALA A 153 1.47 -4.04 -13.38
CA ALA A 153 1.49 -4.68 -12.07
C ALA A 153 1.75 -6.20 -12.14
N ILE A 154 1.13 -6.90 -13.09
CA ILE A 154 1.36 -8.34 -13.32
C ILE A 154 2.80 -8.62 -13.76
N ARG A 155 3.42 -7.78 -14.59
CA ARG A 155 4.85 -7.93 -14.98
C ARG A 155 5.83 -7.76 -13.82
N PHE A 156 5.41 -7.13 -12.72
CA PHE A 156 6.21 -7.00 -11.51
C PHE A 156 6.14 -8.24 -10.61
N LEU A 157 5.13 -9.12 -10.77
CA LEU A 157 4.98 -10.33 -9.95
C LEU A 157 6.21 -11.24 -10.04
N ASN A 158 6.56 -11.88 -8.92
CA ASN A 158 7.69 -12.79 -8.77
C ASN A 158 9.06 -12.19 -9.14
N ARG A 159 9.17 -10.87 -9.32
CA ARG A 159 10.47 -10.23 -9.34
C ARG A 159 11.05 -10.26 -7.93
N PRO A 160 12.21 -10.93 -7.72
CA PRO A 160 12.94 -10.77 -6.47
C PRO A 160 13.26 -9.28 -6.31
N TYR A 161 13.35 -8.81 -5.07
CA TYR A 161 13.64 -7.40 -4.81
C TYR A 161 15.06 -7.06 -5.29
N ASP A 162 15.14 -6.60 -6.53
CA ASP A 162 16.20 -5.79 -7.12
C ASP A 162 15.63 -5.05 -8.35
N PHE A 163 15.11 -3.85 -8.12
CA PHE A 163 14.93 -2.86 -9.17
C PHE A 163 16.03 -1.81 -8.99
N GLY A 164 17.11 -1.96 -9.76
CA GLY A 164 18.40 -1.33 -9.51
C GLY A 164 18.45 0.20 -9.56
N PHE A 165 18.11 0.85 -8.44
CA PHE A 165 18.76 2.08 -7.98
C PHE A 165 19.00 1.98 -6.46
N ASN A 166 20.28 1.92 -6.07
CA ASN A 166 20.79 1.39 -4.80
C ASN A 166 20.28 2.12 -3.53
N PHE A 167 19.46 1.42 -2.72
CA PHE A 167 19.05 1.83 -1.36
C PHE A 167 19.20 0.66 -0.37
N SER A 168 20.32 0.63 0.34
CA SER A 168 20.74 -0.44 1.27
C SER A 168 19.85 -0.59 2.51
N ASN A 169 18.72 -1.30 2.34
CA ASN A 169 17.67 -1.68 3.31
C ASN A 169 16.63 -0.60 3.58
N TYR A 170 15.45 -0.70 2.96
CA TYR A 170 14.13 -0.50 3.62
C TYR A 170 13.03 -1.15 2.78
N ASN A 171 12.59 -2.34 3.19
CA ASN A 171 11.48 -3.12 2.61
C ASN A 171 10.10 -2.43 2.66
N ALA A 172 10.06 -1.21 3.18
CA ALA A 172 8.90 -0.44 3.56
C ALA A 172 8.46 0.52 2.42
N LEU A 173 9.37 0.85 1.49
CA LEU A 173 9.13 1.81 0.40
C LEU A 173 8.88 1.16 -0.97
N SER A 174 9.17 -0.14 -1.11
CA SER A 174 8.95 -0.92 -2.34
C SER A 174 7.50 -0.89 -2.82
N CYS A 175 6.55 -0.76 -1.89
CA CYS A 175 5.13 -0.66 -2.22
C CYS A 175 4.81 0.61 -3.02
N THR A 176 5.45 1.74 -2.69
CA THR A 176 5.26 3.01 -3.39
C THR A 176 6.02 3.07 -4.70
N GLU A 177 7.16 2.39 -4.82
CA GLU A 177 7.91 2.24 -6.06
C GLU A 177 7.13 1.42 -7.09
N LEU A 178 6.50 0.33 -6.66
CA LEU A 178 5.60 -0.46 -7.51
C LEU A 178 4.46 0.41 -8.05
N VAL A 179 3.77 1.14 -7.17
CA VAL A 179 2.69 2.05 -7.60
C VAL A 179 3.26 3.14 -8.51
N TYR A 180 4.42 3.71 -8.20
CA TYR A 180 5.06 4.69 -9.06
C TYR A 180 5.31 4.14 -10.47
N ALA A 181 5.90 2.95 -10.58
CA ALA A 181 6.22 2.33 -11.86
C ALA A 181 4.96 2.00 -12.68
N CYS A 182 3.88 1.54 -12.04
CA CYS A 182 2.62 1.25 -12.72
C CYS A 182 1.90 2.51 -13.22
N PHE A 183 2.13 3.67 -12.60
CA PHE A 183 1.42 4.91 -12.87
C PHE A 183 2.31 6.05 -13.40
N GLN A 184 3.58 5.80 -13.68
CA GLN A 184 4.62 6.82 -13.94
C GLN A 184 4.23 7.85 -15.01
N LYS A 185 3.47 7.44 -16.03
CA LYS A 185 3.05 8.30 -17.16
C LYS A 185 2.17 9.46 -16.71
N VAL A 186 1.37 9.26 -15.66
CA VAL A 186 0.32 10.20 -15.26
C VAL A 186 0.54 10.81 -13.87
N LEU A 187 1.37 10.22 -13.01
CA LEU A 187 1.48 10.62 -11.60
C LEU A 187 1.80 12.12 -11.39
N LYS A 188 2.55 12.74 -12.31
CA LYS A 188 2.82 14.17 -12.27
C LYS A 188 1.56 15.03 -12.40
N ASP A 189 0.62 14.63 -13.27
CA ASP A 189 -0.68 15.30 -13.44
C ASP A 189 -1.54 15.18 -12.17
N TYR A 190 -1.33 14.11 -11.39
CA TYR A 190 -1.95 13.92 -10.08
C TYR A 190 -1.21 14.67 -8.95
N GLY A 191 -0.16 15.45 -9.24
CA GLY A 191 0.61 16.19 -8.24
C GLY A 191 1.49 15.31 -7.35
N VAL A 192 1.78 14.08 -7.79
CA VAL A 192 2.67 13.15 -7.10
C VAL A 192 4.09 13.34 -7.63
N SER A 193 5.03 13.56 -6.72
CA SER A 193 6.45 13.80 -7.01
C SER A 193 7.32 13.03 -6.02
N ILE A 194 8.46 12.54 -6.52
CA ILE A 194 9.54 12.02 -5.66
C ILE A 194 10.13 13.22 -4.91
N LYS A 195 10.38 13.08 -3.60
CA LYS A 195 10.91 14.18 -2.78
C LYS A 195 12.09 13.73 -1.94
N SER A 196 13.03 14.65 -1.76
CA SER A 196 14.17 14.49 -0.85
C SER A 196 13.72 14.41 0.60
N ARG A 197 14.04 13.32 1.29
CA ARG A 197 13.73 13.11 2.71
C ARG A 197 14.94 12.59 3.46
N GLN A 198 15.04 12.98 4.74
CA GLN A 198 16.03 12.43 5.64
C GLN A 198 15.53 11.10 6.21
N VAL A 199 16.30 10.03 5.95
CA VAL A 199 16.03 8.68 6.43
C VAL A 199 17.21 8.25 7.29
N PHE A 200 16.97 8.10 8.60
CA PHE A 200 17.98 7.95 9.66
C PHE A 200 18.98 9.13 9.69
N PHE A 201 19.90 9.20 8.73
CA PHE A 201 20.89 10.28 8.60
C PHE A 201 21.24 10.63 7.15
N LEU A 202 20.68 9.92 6.17
CA LEU A 202 20.94 10.12 4.75
C LEU A 202 19.76 10.84 4.08
N ARG A 203 20.05 11.80 3.20
CA ARG A 203 19.05 12.32 2.28
C ARG A 203 18.85 11.33 1.14
N LYS A 204 17.60 10.97 0.87
CA LYS A 204 17.21 10.08 -0.21
C LYS A 204 16.01 10.65 -0.95
N GLU A 205 16.03 10.51 -2.28
CA GLU A 205 14.87 10.79 -3.14
C GLU A 205 13.92 9.61 -3.06
N ILE A 206 12.83 9.77 -2.31
CA ILE A 206 11.88 8.69 -2.07
C ILE A 206 10.45 9.17 -2.24
N LEU A 207 9.56 8.22 -2.48
CA LEU A 207 8.11 8.41 -2.41
C LEU A 207 7.60 7.70 -1.15
N ILE A 208 6.62 8.28 -0.47
CA ILE A 208 5.94 7.64 0.67
C ILE A 208 4.45 7.51 0.36
N PRO A 209 3.71 6.62 1.06
CA PRO A 209 2.28 6.41 0.78
C PRO A 209 1.45 7.71 0.87
N ASP A 210 1.80 8.60 1.80
CA ASP A 210 1.20 9.92 1.94
C ASP A 210 1.32 10.80 0.67
N ASP A 211 2.35 10.61 -0.16
CA ASP A 211 2.55 11.42 -1.37
C ASP A 211 1.46 11.17 -2.43
N PHE A 212 0.77 10.03 -2.38
CA PHE A 212 -0.38 9.75 -3.24
C PHE A 212 -1.65 10.45 -2.78
N ILE A 213 -1.69 10.96 -1.55
CA ILE A 213 -2.85 11.69 -1.03
C ILE A 213 -2.79 13.12 -1.57
N THR A 214 -3.33 13.33 -2.77
CA THR A 214 -3.40 14.63 -3.45
C THR A 214 -4.85 14.96 -3.84
N PRO A 215 -5.17 16.23 -4.14
CA PRO A 215 -6.47 16.58 -4.71
C PRO A 215 -6.71 16.05 -6.13
N GLY A 216 -5.65 15.60 -6.83
CA GLY A 216 -5.78 15.06 -8.19
C GLY A 216 -6.47 13.69 -8.20
N PHE A 217 -6.29 12.90 -7.16
CA PHE A 217 -7.00 11.63 -7.01
C PHE A 217 -8.39 11.84 -6.41
N ARG A 218 -9.37 11.10 -6.93
CA ARG A 218 -10.67 10.97 -6.29
C ARG A 218 -10.55 10.04 -5.09
N LEU A 219 -10.88 10.52 -3.90
CA LEU A 219 -11.09 9.69 -2.73
C LEU A 219 -12.41 8.91 -2.90
N VAL A 220 -12.32 7.63 -3.23
CA VAL A 220 -13.49 6.76 -3.46
C VAL A 220 -14.08 6.27 -2.15
N TRP A 221 -13.22 5.88 -1.22
CA TRP A 221 -13.61 5.35 0.08
C TRP A 221 -12.52 5.67 1.11
N LYS A 222 -12.94 5.82 2.37
CA LYS A 222 -12.05 5.88 3.52
C LYS A 222 -12.67 5.13 4.68
N SER A 223 -11.85 4.48 5.48
CA SER A 223 -12.29 3.94 6.77
C SER A 223 -12.78 5.05 7.71
N LYS A 224 -13.64 4.67 8.67
CA LYS A 224 -14.15 5.49 9.78
C LYS A 224 -13.00 6.03 10.63
N SER A 225 -11.91 5.26 10.76
CA SER A 225 -10.69 5.63 11.48
C SER A 225 -9.88 6.76 10.84
N VAL A 226 -10.15 7.12 9.57
CA VAL A 226 -9.52 8.26 8.87
C VAL A 226 -10.45 9.46 8.89
N ARG A 227 -10.01 10.59 9.44
CA ARG A 227 -10.78 11.84 9.39
C ARG A 227 -10.45 12.63 8.13
N TYR A 228 -11.39 13.41 7.64
CA TYR A 228 -11.14 14.33 6.52
C TYR A 228 -10.04 15.37 6.85
N SER A 229 -9.92 15.77 8.13
CA SER A 229 -8.83 16.63 8.59
C SER A 229 -7.45 15.98 8.40
N ASP A 230 -7.34 14.67 8.60
CA ASP A 230 -6.07 13.95 8.43
C ASP A 230 -5.65 13.98 6.96
N ILE A 231 -6.60 13.72 6.05
CA ILE A 231 -6.40 13.81 4.59
C ILE A 231 -6.02 15.24 4.18
N ALA A 232 -6.73 16.25 4.66
CA ALA A 232 -6.46 17.65 4.33
C ALA A 232 -5.07 18.09 4.78
N VAL A 233 -4.62 17.68 5.97
CA VAL A 233 -3.26 17.96 6.46
C VAL A 233 -2.21 17.35 5.53
N ILE A 234 -2.41 16.12 5.06
CA ILE A 234 -1.49 15.46 4.14
C ILE A 234 -1.46 16.18 2.78
N GLN A 235 -2.63 16.52 2.23
CA GLN A 235 -2.73 17.26 0.96
C GLN A 235 -2.04 18.64 1.04
N LEU A 236 -2.20 19.36 2.14
CA LEU A 236 -1.50 20.64 2.37
C LEU A 236 0.01 20.47 2.43
N LYS A 237 0.51 19.43 3.13
CA LYS A 237 1.95 19.09 3.15
C LYS A 237 2.47 18.76 1.75
N ASN A 238 1.68 18.07 0.93
CA ASN A 238 2.06 17.74 -0.45
C ASN A 238 2.09 18.97 -1.36
N LYS A 239 1.16 19.91 -1.19
CA LYS A 239 1.15 21.18 -1.94
C LYS A 239 2.36 22.06 -1.63
N ASN A 240 2.69 22.22 -0.34
CA ASN A 240 3.75 23.14 0.11
C ASN A 240 5.18 22.65 -0.19
N ARG A 241 5.36 21.37 -0.53
CA ARG A 241 6.68 20.78 -0.85
C ARG A 241 6.96 20.65 -2.35
N ASN A 242 6.02 21.05 -3.19
CA ASN A 242 6.14 21.06 -4.65
C ASN A 242 6.44 22.47 -5.21
N GLY A 243 6.71 23.45 -4.34
CA GLY A 243 7.09 24.82 -4.68
C GLY A 243 8.50 25.15 -4.21
#